data_AF-A0A1W9LWU1-F1
#
_entry.id   AF-A0A1W9LWU1-F1
#
_cell.length_a   1.000
_cell.length_b   1.000
_cell.length_c   1.000
_cell.angle_alpha   90.00
_cell.angle_beta   90.00
_cell.angle_gamma   90.00
#
_symmetry.space_group_name_H-M   'P 1'
#
loop_
_entity.id
_entity.type
_entity.pdbx_description
1 polymer ?
#
loop_
_entity_poly.entity_id
_entity_poly.type
_entity_poly.pdbx_seq_one_letter_code
_entity_poly.pdbx_strand_id
1 'polypeptide(L)'
;MNEKIETAQTSYDEVPYGSHAFAQSHPDRLAVIGRLFGLKPAAVTRCRVLELGCASGGNLIPMAYHLPESEFIGVDLSSRQTEMGLKIIQDLGLKNIRIRHASILGLDDSWGKFDYIICHGVYSWVPKDVQDKILAVCSANLADTGIGYVSYNTYPGWHQREALRQMMLYHVRQMKESKHRIDQAKALIDFLARCVPSENNPYGMMLKNEMSLINRVDDWYLFHDHLEEVNDPVYFWQFAESMGRHGLQYLGEADFSTMLTSRLPKEVAETLKQINHNIISTEQYMDFFRNRQFRQTLLCHQRAPVRRNIGPPEVINLLTASAANTVDAEGKAVARTDLTSGISQSFRGPRGSITTNRPLTKAAMSVLRENWPRCLSMDALFNAAVQRLNNGRHAVQGDIQVLASDMLQAYTANAVEFRTWQGDFVTTVSEKPKISPLAAYQNRQGKSVVNLRHEQVPTDPLTQHIVNLSDGTRDRSEMVSHLTDMIKNGALTAHRDNQPITDVAMIQSNLEQDVNRRLAYLAGSALLIG
;
A
#
# COMPACT_ATOMS: atom_id res chain seq x y z
N MET A 1 -15.90 -28.36 14.64
CA MET A 1 -16.07 -27.31 13.62
C MET A 1 -16.71 -26.08 14.25
N ASN A 2 -17.86 -26.20 14.93
CA ASN A 2 -18.46 -25.09 15.71
C ASN A 2 -17.54 -24.53 16.80
N GLU A 3 -16.88 -25.38 17.59
CA GLU A 3 -16.01 -24.93 18.69
C GLU A 3 -14.85 -24.05 18.20
N LYS A 4 -14.15 -24.45 17.11
CA LYS A 4 -13.06 -23.63 16.52
C LYS A 4 -13.55 -22.29 15.93
N ILE A 5 -14.78 -22.25 15.41
CA ILE A 5 -15.38 -21.01 14.88
C ILE A 5 -15.75 -20.07 16.04
N GLU A 6 -16.29 -20.61 17.14
CA GLU A 6 -16.58 -19.85 18.36
C GLU A 6 -15.30 -19.30 19.03
N THR A 7 -14.22 -20.09 19.09
CA THR A 7 -12.93 -19.62 19.62
C THR A 7 -12.32 -18.50 18.75
N ALA A 8 -12.40 -18.64 17.42
CA ALA A 8 -11.93 -17.60 16.48
C ALA A 8 -12.76 -16.31 16.62
N GLN A 9 -14.09 -16.40 16.70
CA GLN A 9 -14.98 -15.26 16.96
C GLN A 9 -14.61 -14.54 18.27
N THR A 10 -14.42 -15.30 19.35
CA THR A 10 -14.06 -14.75 20.67
C THR A 10 -12.70 -14.03 20.62
N SER A 11 -11.71 -14.63 19.95
CA SER A 11 -10.38 -14.05 19.77
C SER A 11 -10.39 -12.71 19.01
N TYR A 12 -11.21 -12.61 17.95
CA TYR A 12 -11.30 -11.40 17.11
C TYR A 12 -12.01 -10.23 17.80
N ASP A 13 -12.92 -10.50 18.73
CA ASP A 13 -13.60 -9.47 19.52
C ASP A 13 -12.76 -8.99 20.72
N GLU A 14 -11.88 -9.85 21.28
CA GLU A 14 -10.98 -9.51 22.39
C GLU A 14 -9.79 -8.63 21.98
N VAL A 15 -9.10 -8.96 20.89
CA VAL A 15 -7.95 -8.20 20.37
C VAL A 15 -8.23 -7.79 18.93
N PRO A 16 -8.94 -6.66 18.69
CA PRO A 16 -9.30 -6.27 17.34
C PRO A 16 -8.05 -5.93 16.50
N TYR A 17 -8.01 -6.41 15.25
CA TYR A 17 -6.99 -5.98 14.27
C TYR A 17 -7.11 -4.49 13.95
N GLY A 18 -5.97 -3.90 13.61
CA GLY A 18 -5.91 -2.58 13.01
C GLY A 18 -6.61 -2.57 11.65
N SER A 19 -7.61 -1.69 11.47
CA SER A 19 -8.28 -1.51 10.19
C SER A 19 -7.60 -0.41 9.39
N HIS A 20 -6.92 -0.81 8.32
CA HIS A 20 -5.94 -0.01 7.61
C HIS A 20 -6.23 0.05 6.11
N ALA A 21 -5.79 1.14 5.47
CA ALA A 21 -5.75 1.23 4.01
C ALA A 21 -4.48 0.60 3.46
N PHE A 22 -4.62 -0.25 2.44
CA PHE A 22 -3.53 -0.90 1.75
C PHE A 22 -3.54 -0.49 0.28
N ALA A 23 -2.74 0.52 -0.08
CA ALA A 23 -2.66 1.07 -1.44
C ALA A 23 -2.53 -0.01 -2.52
N GLN A 24 -1.75 -1.07 -2.28
CA GLN A 24 -1.53 -2.17 -3.22
C GLN A 24 -2.76 -3.05 -3.49
N SER A 25 -3.77 -3.04 -2.61
CA SER A 25 -5.03 -3.75 -2.80
C SER A 25 -6.07 -2.93 -3.57
N HIS A 26 -5.81 -1.64 -3.77
CA HIS A 26 -6.77 -0.73 -4.43
C HIS A 26 -7.05 -1.18 -5.88
N PRO A 27 -8.31 -1.21 -6.33
CA PRO A 27 -8.69 -1.61 -7.70
C PRO A 27 -7.86 -0.94 -8.80
N ASP A 28 -7.50 0.33 -8.63
CA ASP A 28 -6.60 1.07 -9.53
C ASP A 28 -5.24 0.37 -9.74
N ARG A 29 -4.63 -0.13 -8.66
CA ARG A 29 -3.36 -0.86 -8.73
C ARG A 29 -3.53 -2.22 -9.37
N LEU A 30 -4.61 -2.92 -9.05
CA LEU A 30 -4.93 -4.22 -9.62
C LEU A 30 -5.19 -4.11 -11.13
N ALA A 31 -5.93 -3.08 -11.54
CA ALA A 31 -6.27 -2.79 -12.93
C ALA A 31 -5.03 -2.51 -13.79
N VAL A 32 -4.03 -1.82 -13.24
CA VAL A 32 -2.74 -1.62 -13.92
C VAL A 32 -2.10 -2.96 -14.26
N ILE A 33 -1.96 -3.87 -13.29
CA ILE A 33 -1.35 -5.19 -13.53
C ILE A 33 -2.18 -6.01 -14.54
N GLY A 34 -3.51 -5.96 -14.41
CA GLY A 34 -4.41 -6.58 -15.40
C GLY A 34 -4.18 -6.07 -16.81
N ARG A 35 -4.11 -4.75 -17.01
CA ARG A 35 -3.87 -4.13 -18.32
C ARG A 35 -2.48 -4.44 -18.87
N LEU A 36 -1.44 -4.42 -18.02
CA LEU A 36 -0.08 -4.80 -18.41
C LEU A 36 -0.04 -6.23 -18.97
N PHE A 37 -0.83 -7.14 -18.41
CA PHE A 37 -0.92 -8.52 -18.89
C PHE A 37 -2.08 -8.77 -19.87
N GLY A 38 -2.60 -7.72 -20.52
CA GLY A 38 -3.54 -7.81 -21.62
C GLY A 38 -5.01 -8.01 -21.23
N LEU A 39 -5.36 -8.00 -19.95
CA LEU A 39 -6.75 -8.01 -19.49
C LEU A 39 -7.41 -6.65 -19.73
N LYS A 40 -8.75 -6.64 -19.67
CA LYS A 40 -9.58 -5.43 -19.72
C LYS A 40 -10.43 -5.33 -18.45
N PRO A 41 -9.84 -5.00 -17.29
CA PRO A 41 -10.57 -4.87 -16.04
C PRO A 41 -11.60 -3.74 -16.12
N ALA A 42 -12.64 -3.83 -15.29
CA ALA A 42 -13.64 -2.77 -15.19
C ALA A 42 -13.01 -1.42 -14.83
N ALA A 43 -13.63 -0.32 -15.25
CA ALA A 43 -13.19 1.01 -14.83
C ALA A 43 -13.41 1.17 -13.32
N VAL A 44 -12.39 1.60 -12.60
CA VAL A 44 -12.44 1.69 -11.13
C VAL A 44 -13.44 2.71 -10.60
N THR A 45 -13.87 3.65 -11.45
CA THR A 45 -14.94 4.61 -11.15
C THR A 45 -16.33 4.01 -11.24
N ARG A 46 -16.50 2.83 -11.85
CA ARG A 46 -17.78 2.12 -12.02
C ARG A 46 -17.57 0.62 -11.89
N CYS A 47 -17.10 0.18 -10.74
CA CYS A 47 -16.85 -1.23 -10.46
C CYS A 47 -17.55 -1.70 -9.18
N ARG A 48 -17.67 -3.02 -9.03
CA ARG A 48 -18.11 -3.67 -7.80
C ARG A 48 -16.92 -4.36 -7.11
N VAL A 49 -16.72 -4.06 -5.83
CA VAL A 49 -15.61 -4.59 -5.04
C VAL A 49 -16.14 -5.37 -3.85
N LEU A 50 -15.64 -6.59 -3.65
CA LEU A 50 -15.86 -7.41 -2.45
C LEU A 50 -14.56 -7.48 -1.64
N GLU A 51 -14.61 -7.22 -0.34
CA GLU A 51 -13.52 -7.54 0.59
C GLU A 51 -13.93 -8.64 1.56
N LEU A 52 -13.14 -9.72 1.59
CA LEU A 52 -13.25 -10.84 2.52
C LEU A 52 -12.36 -10.57 3.73
N GLY A 53 -12.96 -10.52 4.93
CA GLY A 53 -12.27 -10.10 6.17
C GLY A 53 -12.00 -8.60 6.20
N CYS A 54 -13.04 -7.79 6.00
CA CYS A 54 -12.91 -6.34 5.89
C CYS A 54 -12.65 -5.60 7.22
N ALA A 55 -12.75 -6.29 8.36
CA ALA A 55 -12.79 -5.70 9.69
C ALA A 55 -13.79 -4.52 9.73
N SER A 56 -13.37 -3.37 10.28
CA SER A 56 -14.17 -2.14 10.29
C SER A 56 -14.14 -1.34 8.98
N GLY A 57 -13.67 -1.93 7.88
CA GLY A 57 -13.73 -1.36 6.54
C GLY A 57 -12.71 -0.26 6.26
N GLY A 58 -11.62 -0.16 7.03
CA GLY A 58 -10.56 0.84 6.85
C GLY A 58 -9.90 0.81 5.47
N ASN A 59 -9.99 -0.31 4.75
CA ASN A 59 -9.57 -0.41 3.37
C ASN A 59 -10.68 0.00 2.38
N LEU A 60 -11.92 -0.45 2.56
CA LEU A 60 -13.04 -0.14 1.64
C LEU A 60 -13.61 1.27 1.78
N ILE A 61 -13.73 1.80 3.01
CA ILE A 61 -14.37 3.10 3.28
C ILE A 61 -13.66 4.23 2.52
N PRO A 62 -12.32 4.35 2.53
CA PRO A 62 -11.64 5.34 1.70
C PRO A 62 -11.87 5.15 0.20
N MET A 63 -11.95 3.91 -0.28
CA MET A 63 -12.23 3.66 -1.70
C MET A 63 -13.64 4.14 -2.06
N ALA A 64 -14.65 3.78 -1.24
CA ALA A 64 -16.03 4.17 -1.43
C ALA A 64 -16.23 5.69 -1.41
N TYR A 65 -15.50 6.38 -0.51
CA TYR A 65 -15.50 7.84 -0.44
C TYR A 65 -14.95 8.48 -1.72
N HIS A 66 -13.86 7.96 -2.29
CA HIS A 66 -13.24 8.54 -3.49
C HIS A 66 -13.87 8.08 -4.83
N LEU A 67 -14.65 7.00 -4.81
CA LEU A 67 -15.26 6.37 -5.99
C LEU A 67 -16.78 6.27 -5.81
N PRO A 68 -17.52 7.39 -5.81
CA PRO A 68 -18.93 7.43 -5.44
C PRO A 68 -19.86 6.67 -6.41
N GLU A 69 -19.39 6.40 -7.63
CA GLU A 69 -20.12 5.64 -8.67
C GLU A 69 -19.82 4.13 -8.63
N SER A 70 -18.87 3.67 -7.80
CA SER A 70 -18.54 2.26 -7.58
C SER A 70 -19.22 1.70 -6.33
N GLU A 71 -19.48 0.39 -6.29
CA GLU A 71 -20.12 -0.31 -5.16
C GLU A 71 -19.11 -1.14 -4.37
N PHE A 72 -19.17 -1.06 -3.04
CA PHE A 72 -18.24 -1.74 -2.14
C PHE A 72 -18.99 -2.60 -1.13
N ILE A 73 -18.60 -3.85 -0.99
CA ILE A 73 -19.18 -4.78 -0.03
C ILE A 73 -18.06 -5.42 0.78
N GLY A 74 -18.10 -5.25 2.09
CA GLY A 74 -17.20 -5.90 3.03
C GLY A 74 -17.93 -6.99 3.82
N VAL A 75 -17.25 -8.11 4.04
CA VAL A 75 -17.72 -9.18 4.93
C VAL A 75 -16.69 -9.43 6.01
N ASP A 76 -17.12 -9.50 7.26
CA ASP A 76 -16.27 -9.86 8.38
C ASP A 76 -17.01 -10.73 9.41
N LEU A 77 -16.25 -11.55 10.14
CA LEU A 77 -16.78 -12.45 11.16
C LEU A 77 -16.97 -11.76 12.52
N SER A 78 -16.29 -10.63 12.78
CA SER A 78 -16.42 -9.87 14.03
C SER A 78 -17.59 -8.90 13.95
N SER A 79 -18.62 -9.17 14.75
CA SER A 79 -19.77 -8.26 14.91
C SER A 79 -19.33 -6.85 15.33
N ARG A 80 -18.42 -6.75 16.32
CA ARG A 80 -17.86 -5.48 16.81
C ARG A 80 -17.21 -4.66 15.70
N GLN A 81 -16.36 -5.29 14.88
CA GLN A 81 -15.69 -4.59 13.77
C GLN A 81 -16.71 -4.10 12.74
N THR A 82 -17.70 -4.93 12.40
CA THR A 82 -18.74 -4.53 11.45
C THR A 82 -19.60 -3.38 11.96
N GLU A 83 -19.97 -3.37 13.24
CA GLU A 83 -20.70 -2.26 13.87
C GLU A 83 -19.88 -0.95 13.85
N MET A 84 -18.59 -1.03 14.17
CA MET A 84 -17.67 0.11 14.06
C MET A 84 -17.61 0.65 12.61
N GLY A 85 -17.52 -0.23 11.62
CA GLY A 85 -17.52 0.15 10.21
C GLY A 85 -18.83 0.80 9.77
N LEU A 86 -19.97 0.22 10.16
CA LEU A 86 -21.30 0.77 9.87
C LEU A 86 -21.48 2.16 10.48
N LYS A 87 -20.98 2.40 11.70
CA LYS A 87 -20.98 3.74 12.30
C LYS A 87 -20.18 4.75 11.47
N ILE A 88 -18.99 4.38 10.99
CA ILE A 88 -18.17 5.27 10.15
C ILE A 88 -18.89 5.58 8.83
N ILE A 89 -19.50 4.57 8.20
CA ILE A 89 -20.27 4.72 6.96
C ILE A 89 -21.44 5.70 7.18
N GLN A 90 -22.15 5.58 8.29
CA GLN A 90 -23.25 6.46 8.65
C GLN A 90 -22.76 7.89 8.92
N ASP A 91 -21.71 8.06 9.72
CA ASP A 91 -21.15 9.36 10.09
C ASP A 91 -20.61 10.13 8.86
N LEU A 92 -20.11 9.41 7.84
CA LEU A 92 -19.67 9.99 6.57
C LEU A 92 -20.77 10.08 5.50
N GLY A 93 -21.96 9.55 5.76
CA GLY A 93 -23.10 9.58 4.82
C GLY A 93 -22.87 8.80 3.52
N LEU A 94 -22.03 7.76 3.54
CA LEU A 94 -21.69 6.97 2.36
C LEU A 94 -22.85 6.04 1.98
N LYS A 95 -23.18 6.00 0.68
CA LYS A 95 -24.34 5.25 0.15
C LYS A 95 -23.96 4.04 -0.71
N ASN A 96 -22.70 3.99 -1.13
CA ASN A 96 -22.18 3.03 -2.09
C ASN A 96 -21.33 1.93 -1.42
N ILE A 97 -21.38 1.83 -0.09
CA ILE A 97 -20.67 0.79 0.68
C ILE A 97 -21.61 0.09 1.66
N ARG A 98 -21.42 -1.21 1.83
CA ARG A 98 -22.10 -2.04 2.83
C ARG A 98 -21.06 -2.91 3.54
N ILE A 99 -21.16 -3.03 4.86
CA ILE A 99 -20.40 -4.00 5.65
C ILE A 99 -21.40 -4.98 6.26
N ARG A 100 -21.12 -6.29 6.16
CA ARG A 100 -21.98 -7.35 6.65
C ARG A 100 -21.24 -8.25 7.62
N HIS A 101 -21.83 -8.46 8.80
CA HIS A 101 -21.42 -9.52 9.71
C HIS A 101 -21.85 -10.87 9.13
N ALA A 102 -20.89 -11.61 8.55
CA ALA A 102 -21.13 -12.92 7.97
C ALA A 102 -19.82 -13.72 7.88
N SER A 103 -19.96 -15.05 7.86
CA SER A 103 -18.84 -15.94 7.58
C SER A 103 -18.59 -16.06 6.07
N ILE A 104 -17.31 -16.13 5.67
CA ILE A 104 -16.90 -16.43 4.29
C ILE A 104 -17.53 -17.75 3.80
N LEU A 105 -17.73 -18.72 4.70
CA LEU A 105 -18.39 -19.99 4.41
C LEU A 105 -19.83 -19.83 3.89
N GLY A 106 -20.51 -18.74 4.25
CA GLY A 106 -21.88 -18.44 3.85
C GLY A 106 -22.03 -17.66 2.54
N LEU A 107 -20.93 -17.31 1.85
CA LEU A 107 -21.03 -16.62 0.56
C LEU A 107 -21.43 -17.60 -0.55
N ASP A 108 -22.34 -17.16 -1.43
CA ASP A 108 -22.85 -17.93 -2.56
C ASP A 108 -23.14 -17.03 -3.77
N ASP A 109 -23.72 -17.61 -4.83
CA ASP A 109 -24.02 -16.90 -6.08
C ASP A 109 -25.03 -15.75 -5.93
N SER A 110 -25.84 -15.73 -4.86
CA SER A 110 -26.86 -14.69 -4.62
C SER A 110 -26.23 -13.32 -4.35
N TRP A 111 -24.95 -13.27 -3.98
CA TRP A 111 -24.18 -12.03 -3.80
C TRP A 111 -23.81 -11.36 -5.13
N GLY A 112 -23.97 -12.08 -6.25
CA GLY A 112 -23.68 -11.61 -7.58
C GLY A 112 -22.19 -11.63 -7.92
N LYS A 113 -21.83 -10.90 -8.98
CA LYS A 113 -20.47 -10.83 -9.52
C LYS A 113 -19.76 -9.53 -9.14
N PHE A 114 -18.46 -9.61 -8.92
CA PHE A 114 -17.58 -8.51 -8.54
C PHE A 114 -16.44 -8.36 -9.54
N ASP A 115 -16.11 -7.12 -9.88
CA ASP A 115 -14.97 -6.82 -10.77
C ASP A 115 -13.64 -6.99 -10.03
N TYR A 116 -13.66 -6.77 -8.71
CA TYR A 116 -12.50 -6.96 -7.84
C TYR A 116 -12.91 -7.70 -6.56
N ILE A 117 -12.16 -8.74 -6.20
CA ILE A 117 -12.31 -9.43 -4.91
C ILE A 117 -10.99 -9.30 -4.16
N ILE A 118 -11.04 -8.79 -2.94
CA ILE A 118 -9.86 -8.53 -2.09
C ILE A 118 -9.95 -9.44 -0.87
N CYS A 119 -8.89 -10.17 -0.59
CA CYS A 119 -8.70 -10.98 0.60
C CYS A 119 -7.31 -10.68 1.17
N HIS A 120 -7.22 -9.67 2.03
CA HIS A 120 -5.94 -9.21 2.56
C HIS A 120 -5.75 -9.65 4.02
N GLY A 121 -4.72 -10.46 4.30
CA GLY A 121 -4.37 -10.83 5.66
C GLY A 121 -5.32 -11.84 6.30
N VAL A 122 -5.98 -12.68 5.49
CA VAL A 122 -6.95 -13.68 5.97
C VAL A 122 -6.53 -15.10 5.62
N TYR A 123 -6.05 -15.35 4.40
CA TYR A 123 -5.90 -16.71 3.86
C TYR A 123 -5.02 -17.63 4.73
N SER A 124 -3.89 -17.14 5.24
CA SER A 124 -3.03 -17.93 6.15
C SER A 124 -3.61 -18.08 7.57
N TRP A 125 -4.56 -17.24 7.96
CA TRP A 125 -5.09 -17.13 9.32
C TRP A 125 -6.36 -17.94 9.57
N VAL A 126 -6.84 -18.63 8.53
CA VAL A 126 -8.10 -19.36 8.58
C VAL A 126 -7.89 -20.85 8.30
N PRO A 127 -8.79 -21.72 8.82
CA PRO A 127 -8.71 -23.15 8.57
C PRO A 127 -8.88 -23.50 7.08
N LYS A 128 -8.53 -24.75 6.73
CA LYS A 128 -8.41 -25.19 5.33
C LYS A 128 -9.69 -25.11 4.51
N ASP A 129 -10.84 -25.36 5.14
CA ASP A 129 -12.16 -25.22 4.53
C ASP A 129 -12.48 -23.76 4.17
N VAL A 130 -12.08 -22.80 5.02
CA VAL A 130 -12.22 -21.37 4.72
C VAL A 130 -11.25 -20.94 3.62
N GLN A 131 -9.99 -21.43 3.63
CA GLN A 131 -9.05 -21.19 2.52
C GLN A 131 -9.62 -21.65 1.17
N ASP A 132 -10.17 -22.87 1.14
CA ASP A 132 -10.79 -23.42 -0.07
C ASP A 132 -11.99 -22.58 -0.49
N LYS A 133 -12.83 -22.16 0.48
CA LYS A 133 -13.97 -21.28 0.22
C LYS A 133 -13.57 -19.92 -0.34
N ILE A 134 -12.47 -19.32 0.12
CA ILE A 134 -11.95 -18.05 -0.44
C ILE A 134 -11.71 -18.19 -1.94
N LEU A 135 -11.05 -19.28 -2.36
CA LEU A 135 -10.80 -19.55 -3.78
C LEU A 135 -12.08 -19.90 -4.54
N ALA A 136 -13.01 -20.63 -3.91
CA ALA A 136 -14.32 -20.91 -4.49
C ALA A 136 -15.14 -19.63 -4.73
N VAL A 137 -15.13 -18.66 -3.80
CA VAL A 137 -15.75 -17.34 -3.96
C VAL A 137 -15.07 -16.55 -5.08
N CYS A 138 -13.74 -16.58 -5.14
CA CYS A 138 -12.99 -15.99 -6.25
C CYS A 138 -13.35 -16.61 -7.62
N SER A 139 -13.76 -17.87 -7.67
CA SER A 139 -14.23 -18.51 -8.90
C SER A 139 -15.69 -18.17 -9.20
N ALA A 140 -16.57 -18.34 -8.22
CA ALA A 140 -18.02 -18.22 -8.36
C ALA A 140 -18.50 -16.76 -8.43
N ASN A 141 -17.88 -15.83 -7.72
CA ASN A 141 -18.35 -14.45 -7.61
C ASN A 141 -17.48 -13.44 -8.38
N LEU A 142 -16.39 -13.85 -9.03
CA LEU A 142 -15.58 -12.94 -9.85
C LEU A 142 -16.19 -12.77 -11.25
N ALA A 143 -16.30 -11.53 -11.72
CA ALA A 143 -16.70 -11.21 -13.08
C ALA A 143 -15.72 -11.80 -14.11
N ASP A 144 -16.16 -11.97 -15.36
CA ASP A 144 -15.36 -12.61 -16.43
C ASP A 144 -14.01 -11.92 -16.68
N THR A 145 -13.94 -10.59 -16.53
CA THR A 145 -12.72 -9.78 -16.62
C THR A 145 -12.20 -9.31 -15.26
N GLY A 146 -12.75 -9.86 -14.18
CA GLY A 146 -12.43 -9.45 -12.81
C GLY A 146 -11.05 -9.93 -12.36
N ILE A 147 -10.55 -9.29 -11.30
CA ILE A 147 -9.26 -9.60 -10.67
C ILE A 147 -9.48 -9.91 -9.19
N GLY A 148 -9.04 -11.09 -8.75
CA GLY A 148 -8.92 -11.41 -7.34
C GLY A 148 -7.55 -11.00 -6.80
N TYR A 149 -7.51 -10.59 -5.54
CA TYR A 149 -6.32 -10.29 -4.76
C TYR A 149 -6.36 -11.15 -3.51
N VAL A 150 -5.32 -11.95 -3.26
CA VAL A 150 -5.19 -12.77 -2.05
C VAL A 150 -3.78 -12.60 -1.49
N SER A 151 -3.67 -12.19 -0.23
CA SER A 151 -2.38 -12.15 0.46
C SER A 151 -2.26 -13.23 1.53
N TYR A 152 -1.04 -13.75 1.67
CA TYR A 152 -0.75 -14.91 2.52
C TYR A 152 0.75 -15.00 2.85
N ASN A 153 1.04 -15.62 4.00
CA ASN A 153 2.39 -16.00 4.40
C ASN A 153 2.88 -17.13 3.49
N THR A 154 4.16 -17.09 3.10
CA THR A 154 4.74 -18.08 2.18
C THR A 154 6.08 -18.63 2.65
N TYR A 155 6.33 -19.88 2.29
CA TYR A 155 7.63 -20.53 2.48
C TYR A 155 8.60 -20.23 1.32
N PRO A 156 9.92 -20.30 1.56
CA PRO A 156 10.59 -20.74 2.80
C PRO A 156 10.69 -19.67 3.89
N GLY A 157 10.45 -18.40 3.56
CA GLY A 157 10.77 -17.29 4.44
C GLY A 157 10.03 -17.30 5.78
N TRP A 158 8.84 -17.88 5.82
CA TRP A 158 8.06 -17.99 7.04
C TRP A 158 8.60 -19.01 8.06
N HIS A 159 9.41 -20.00 7.68
CA HIS A 159 9.91 -21.02 8.62
C HIS A 159 10.67 -20.41 9.81
N GLN A 160 11.35 -19.28 9.60
CA GLN A 160 12.03 -18.56 10.68
C GLN A 160 11.02 -18.01 11.70
N ARG A 161 9.98 -17.32 11.23
CA ARG A 161 8.93 -16.79 12.10
C ARG A 161 8.14 -17.89 12.79
N GLU A 162 7.87 -18.97 12.07
CA GLU A 162 7.23 -20.17 12.61
C GLU A 162 7.99 -20.73 13.81
N ALA A 163 9.32 -20.83 13.74
CA ALA A 163 10.12 -21.29 14.87
C ALA A 163 9.95 -20.39 16.11
N LEU A 164 10.00 -19.06 15.95
CA LEU A 164 9.81 -18.11 17.06
C LEU A 164 8.38 -18.16 17.62
N ARG A 165 7.39 -18.27 16.73
CA ARG A 165 5.98 -18.46 17.08
C ARG A 165 5.78 -19.72 17.92
N GLN A 166 6.38 -20.85 17.55
CA GLN A 166 6.28 -22.09 18.35
C GLN A 166 6.90 -21.93 19.75
N MET A 167 8.01 -21.20 19.88
CA MET A 167 8.61 -20.90 21.19
C MET A 167 7.67 -20.03 22.05
N MET A 168 7.08 -18.99 21.47
CA MET A 168 6.14 -18.11 22.16
C MET A 168 4.87 -18.87 22.58
N LEU A 169 4.25 -19.63 21.68
CA LEU A 169 3.07 -20.44 21.96
C LEU A 169 3.33 -21.46 23.07
N TYR A 170 4.48 -22.14 23.03
CA TYR A 170 4.89 -23.04 24.10
C TYR A 170 5.01 -22.31 25.45
N HIS A 171 5.64 -21.14 25.47
CA HIS A 171 5.84 -20.37 26.70
C HIS A 171 4.51 -19.92 27.33
N VAL A 172 3.55 -19.48 26.50
CA VAL A 172 2.27 -18.93 26.98
C VAL A 172 1.14 -19.97 27.12
N ARG A 173 1.41 -21.26 26.86
CA ARG A 173 0.38 -22.32 26.73
C ARG A 173 -0.55 -22.53 27.94
N GLN A 174 -0.12 -22.13 29.14
CA GLN A 174 -0.91 -22.25 30.38
C GLN A 174 -1.60 -20.94 30.78
N MET A 175 -1.40 -19.87 30.01
CA MET A 175 -1.96 -18.55 30.26
C MET A 175 -3.25 -18.39 29.48
N LYS A 176 -4.30 -17.86 30.12
CA LYS A 176 -5.62 -17.68 29.49
C LYS A 176 -5.82 -16.27 28.94
N GLU A 177 -5.42 -15.26 29.71
CA GLU A 177 -5.68 -13.85 29.38
C GLU A 177 -4.79 -13.36 28.22
N SER A 178 -5.41 -12.85 27.16
CA SER A 178 -4.74 -12.40 25.93
C SER A 178 -3.66 -11.35 26.18
N LYS A 179 -3.91 -10.34 27.03
CA LYS A 179 -2.91 -9.31 27.36
C LYS A 179 -1.68 -9.91 28.05
N HIS A 180 -1.90 -10.78 29.03
CA HIS A 180 -0.82 -11.43 29.75
C HIS A 180 0.00 -12.35 28.83
N ARG A 181 -0.66 -13.07 27.91
CA ARG A 181 0.03 -13.87 26.88
C ARG A 181 0.95 -13.01 26.01
N ILE A 182 0.47 -11.85 25.54
CA ILE A 182 1.26 -10.92 24.72
C ILE A 182 2.50 -10.45 25.49
N ASP A 183 2.33 -9.98 26.73
CA ASP A 183 3.44 -9.45 27.53
C ASP A 183 4.50 -10.52 27.81
N GLN A 184 4.10 -11.76 28.11
CA GLN A 184 5.01 -12.87 28.35
C GLN A 184 5.71 -13.34 27.07
N ALA A 185 5.01 -13.35 25.93
CA ALA A 185 5.63 -13.64 24.63
C ALA A 185 6.72 -12.62 24.28
N LYS A 186 6.47 -11.32 24.50
CA LYS A 186 7.48 -10.27 24.32
C LYS A 186 8.66 -10.44 25.27
N ALA A 187 8.39 -10.73 26.54
CA ALA A 187 9.43 -10.95 27.54
C ALA A 187 10.34 -12.13 27.19
N LEU A 188 9.78 -13.21 26.63
CA LEU A 188 10.57 -14.35 26.15
C LEU A 188 11.53 -13.95 25.02
N ILE A 189 11.03 -13.28 23.97
CA ILE A 189 11.87 -12.89 22.83
C ILE A 189 12.93 -11.88 23.25
N ASP A 190 12.58 -10.93 24.12
CA ASP A 190 13.53 -9.98 24.69
C ASP A 190 14.62 -10.68 25.51
N PHE A 191 14.26 -11.65 26.35
CA PHE A 191 15.21 -12.47 27.10
C PHE A 191 16.17 -13.22 26.16
N LEU A 192 15.62 -13.91 25.14
CA LEU A 192 16.43 -14.65 24.16
C LEU A 192 17.36 -13.72 23.36
N ALA A 193 16.85 -12.58 22.90
CA ALA A 193 17.64 -11.59 22.16
C ALA A 193 18.78 -10.96 22.98
N ARG A 194 18.62 -10.87 24.31
CA ARG A 194 19.66 -10.41 25.23
C ARG A 194 20.69 -11.49 25.57
N CYS A 195 20.25 -12.74 25.74
CA CYS A 195 21.11 -13.83 26.22
C CYS A 195 21.84 -14.60 25.11
N VAL A 196 21.28 -14.67 23.90
CA VAL A 196 21.91 -15.36 22.77
C VAL A 196 22.86 -14.38 22.05
N PRO A 197 24.18 -14.66 21.98
CA PRO A 197 25.11 -13.80 21.26
C PRO A 197 24.71 -13.68 19.81
N SER A 198 24.74 -12.46 19.25
CA SER A 198 24.45 -12.23 17.83
C SER A 198 25.69 -12.19 16.96
N GLU A 199 26.87 -12.00 17.55
CA GLU A 199 28.13 -11.98 16.82
C GLU A 199 28.44 -13.37 16.27
N ASN A 200 28.61 -13.48 14.95
CA ASN A 200 28.83 -14.73 14.22
C ASN A 200 27.78 -15.83 14.50
N ASN A 201 26.56 -15.44 14.91
CA ASN A 201 25.48 -16.36 15.23
C ASN A 201 24.19 -15.92 14.53
N PRO A 202 23.84 -16.58 13.40
CA PRO A 202 22.63 -16.26 12.63
C PRO A 202 21.34 -16.34 13.47
N TYR A 203 21.25 -17.27 14.42
CA TYR A 203 20.09 -17.39 15.30
C TYR A 203 19.98 -16.20 16.27
N GLY A 204 21.09 -15.76 16.87
CA GLY A 204 21.11 -14.56 17.70
C GLY A 204 20.78 -13.28 16.92
N MET A 205 21.23 -13.17 15.67
CA MET A 205 20.82 -12.06 14.78
C MET A 205 19.33 -12.09 14.47
N MET A 206 18.77 -13.27 14.19
CA MET A 206 17.34 -13.46 13.94
C MET A 206 16.49 -13.02 15.13
N LEU A 207 16.85 -13.42 16.36
CA LEU A 207 16.17 -12.99 17.59
C LEU A 207 16.20 -11.47 17.78
N LYS A 208 17.36 -10.82 17.53
CA LYS A 208 17.47 -9.35 17.60
C LYS A 208 16.64 -8.64 16.55
N ASN A 209 16.56 -9.20 15.34
CA ASN A 209 15.73 -8.66 14.27
C ASN A 209 14.25 -8.76 14.63
N GLU A 210 13.80 -9.90 15.16
CA GLU A 210 12.41 -10.06 15.59
C GLU A 210 12.08 -9.13 16.75
N MET A 211 12.96 -9.01 17.76
CA MET A 211 12.73 -8.09 18.88
C MET A 211 12.67 -6.63 18.41
N SER A 212 13.49 -6.26 17.43
CA SER A 212 13.44 -4.92 16.82
C SER A 212 12.11 -4.66 16.09
N LEU A 213 11.50 -5.69 15.50
CA LEU A 213 10.18 -5.60 14.91
C LEU A 213 9.09 -5.49 15.97
N ILE A 214 9.11 -6.36 16.99
CA ILE A 214 8.16 -6.36 18.11
C ILE A 214 8.09 -4.98 18.79
N ASN A 215 9.23 -4.29 18.92
CA ASN A 215 9.30 -2.94 19.48
C ASN A 215 8.67 -1.83 18.61
N ARG A 216 8.38 -2.12 17.34
CA ARG A 216 7.86 -1.14 16.36
C ARG A 216 6.40 -1.38 15.98
N VAL A 217 5.85 -2.52 16.36
CA VAL A 217 4.48 -2.94 16.01
C VAL A 217 3.60 -2.96 17.26
N ASP A 218 2.31 -2.76 17.06
CA ASP A 218 1.33 -2.79 18.13
C ASP A 218 1.11 -4.23 18.64
N ASP A 219 0.57 -4.33 19.86
CA ASP A 219 0.23 -5.60 20.52
C ASP A 219 -0.68 -6.50 19.67
N TRP A 220 -1.63 -5.92 18.92
CA TRP A 220 -2.53 -6.68 18.05
C TRP A 220 -1.79 -7.40 16.93
N TYR A 221 -0.76 -6.77 16.35
CA TYR A 221 0.02 -7.38 15.28
C TYR A 221 0.78 -8.60 15.81
N LEU A 222 1.41 -8.49 16.97
CA LEU A 222 2.09 -9.62 17.60
C LEU A 222 1.10 -10.74 17.95
N PHE A 223 -0.05 -10.39 18.53
CA PHE A 223 -1.05 -11.37 18.95
C PHE A 223 -1.51 -12.20 17.76
N HIS A 224 -1.93 -11.55 16.68
CA HIS A 224 -2.42 -12.27 15.52
C HIS A 224 -1.26 -13.00 14.81
N ASP A 225 -0.17 -12.29 14.48
CA ASP A 225 0.93 -12.87 13.71
C ASP A 225 1.67 -14.03 14.42
N HIS A 226 1.71 -14.05 15.76
CA HIS A 226 2.49 -15.02 16.53
C HIS A 226 1.70 -15.83 17.55
N LEU A 227 0.54 -15.39 18.03
CA LEU A 227 -0.19 -16.04 19.13
C LEU A 227 -1.56 -16.59 18.77
N GLU A 228 -2.10 -16.24 17.60
CA GLU A 228 -3.34 -16.81 17.07
C GLU A 228 -3.23 -18.34 16.97
N GLU A 229 -4.33 -19.08 16.91
CA GLU A 229 -4.24 -20.54 16.86
C GLU A 229 -3.80 -21.02 15.47
N VAL A 230 -4.32 -20.39 14.42
CA VAL A 230 -4.11 -20.79 13.03
C VAL A 230 -3.19 -19.80 12.34
N ASN A 231 -2.05 -20.27 11.85
CA ASN A 231 -1.25 -19.61 10.81
C ASN A 231 -0.70 -20.74 9.94
N ASP A 232 -1.23 -20.87 8.72
CA ASP A 232 -0.90 -21.92 7.76
C ASP A 232 -0.32 -21.29 6.49
N PRO A 233 0.99 -20.96 6.49
CA PRO A 233 1.70 -20.53 5.30
C PRO A 233 1.76 -21.64 4.27
N VAL A 234 1.83 -21.27 3.00
CA VAL A 234 1.91 -22.23 1.88
C VAL A 234 3.08 -21.89 0.99
N TYR A 235 3.62 -22.87 0.26
CA TYR A 235 4.48 -22.53 -0.88
C TYR A 235 3.63 -21.93 -2.00
N PHE A 236 4.23 -21.05 -2.81
CA PHE A 236 3.55 -20.46 -3.95
C PHE A 236 3.02 -21.50 -4.94
N TRP A 237 3.78 -22.57 -5.22
CA TRP A 237 3.31 -23.65 -6.10
C TRP A 237 2.06 -24.36 -5.57
N GLN A 238 1.93 -24.55 -4.25
CA GLN A 238 0.75 -25.16 -3.62
C GLN A 238 -0.47 -24.22 -3.71
N PHE A 239 -0.24 -22.92 -3.54
CA PHE A 239 -1.27 -21.92 -3.75
C PHE A 239 -1.74 -21.91 -5.21
N ALA A 240 -0.80 -21.97 -6.16
CA ALA A 240 -1.10 -22.03 -7.59
C ALA A 240 -1.90 -23.28 -7.99
N GLU A 241 -1.56 -24.45 -7.44
CA GLU A 241 -2.35 -25.68 -7.63
C GLU A 241 -3.76 -25.54 -7.04
N SER A 242 -3.88 -24.93 -5.86
CA SER A 242 -5.17 -24.69 -5.22
C SER A 242 -6.05 -23.75 -6.05
N MET A 243 -5.48 -22.66 -6.59
CA MET A 243 -6.18 -21.80 -7.55
C MET A 243 -6.64 -22.57 -8.80
N GLY A 244 -5.76 -23.41 -9.36
CA GLY A 244 -6.04 -24.21 -10.55
C GLY A 244 -7.23 -25.15 -10.37
N ARG A 245 -7.38 -25.78 -9.19
CA ARG A 245 -8.54 -26.62 -8.86
C ARG A 245 -9.88 -25.87 -8.89
N HIS A 246 -9.85 -24.55 -8.69
CA HIS A 246 -11.02 -23.66 -8.73
C HIS A 246 -11.21 -22.98 -10.09
N GLY A 247 -10.48 -23.38 -11.13
CA GLY A 247 -10.57 -22.76 -12.46
C GLY A 247 -9.98 -21.34 -12.51
N LEU A 248 -9.07 -21.03 -11.60
CA LEU A 248 -8.36 -19.75 -11.52
C LEU A 248 -6.91 -19.93 -11.98
N GLN A 249 -6.31 -18.85 -12.46
CA GLN A 249 -4.90 -18.80 -12.83
C GLN A 249 -4.17 -17.59 -12.22
N TYR A 250 -2.86 -17.73 -12.08
CA TYR A 250 -1.97 -16.66 -11.62
C TYR A 250 -1.92 -15.52 -12.63
N LEU A 251 -2.36 -14.31 -12.23
CA LEU A 251 -2.20 -13.10 -13.02
C LEU A 251 -0.82 -12.47 -12.77
N GLY A 252 -0.43 -12.30 -11.51
CA GLY A 252 0.81 -11.62 -11.13
C GLY A 252 0.86 -11.32 -9.63
N GLU A 253 1.82 -10.51 -9.20
CA GLU A 253 1.85 -9.93 -7.86
C GLU A 253 1.39 -8.47 -7.89
N ALA A 254 0.81 -7.99 -6.78
CA ALA A 254 0.41 -6.60 -6.62
C ALA A 254 1.61 -5.62 -6.68
N ASP A 255 2.81 -6.10 -6.34
CA ASP A 255 4.06 -5.39 -6.59
C ASP A 255 4.79 -6.00 -7.79
N PHE A 256 4.71 -5.29 -8.92
CA PHE A 256 5.31 -5.71 -10.18
C PHE A 256 6.81 -5.99 -10.08
N SER A 257 7.53 -5.22 -9.27
CA SER A 257 8.98 -5.35 -9.16
C SER A 257 9.43 -6.68 -8.53
N THR A 258 8.54 -7.31 -7.77
CA THR A 258 8.78 -8.63 -7.19
C THR A 258 8.73 -9.75 -8.23
N MET A 259 8.09 -9.56 -9.38
CA MET A 259 8.04 -10.56 -10.46
C MET A 259 9.32 -10.56 -11.31
N LEU A 260 10.16 -9.52 -11.20
CA LEU A 260 11.27 -9.31 -12.11
C LEU A 260 12.54 -10.07 -11.69
N THR A 261 13.08 -10.85 -12.62
CA THR A 261 14.38 -11.52 -12.49
C THR A 261 15.56 -10.59 -12.73
N SER A 262 15.36 -9.42 -13.35
CA SER A 262 16.41 -8.45 -13.67
C SER A 262 17.11 -7.84 -12.45
N ARG A 263 16.56 -8.04 -11.25
CA ARG A 263 17.18 -7.65 -9.98
C ARG A 263 18.13 -8.70 -9.41
N LEU A 264 18.19 -9.89 -10.02
CA LEU A 264 19.16 -10.91 -9.68
C LEU A 264 20.46 -10.71 -10.47
N PRO A 265 21.59 -11.27 -9.99
CA PRO A 265 22.80 -11.35 -10.80
C PRO A 265 22.50 -11.95 -12.18
N LYS A 266 23.15 -11.42 -13.22
CA LYS A 266 22.86 -11.75 -14.62
C LYS A 266 22.89 -13.26 -14.89
N GLU A 267 23.90 -13.95 -14.34
CA GLU A 267 24.05 -15.40 -14.46
C GLU A 267 22.84 -16.15 -13.88
N VAL A 268 22.36 -15.76 -12.69
CA VAL A 268 21.18 -16.37 -12.06
C VAL A 268 19.93 -16.14 -12.92
N ALA A 269 19.74 -14.93 -13.45
CA ALA A 269 18.61 -14.61 -14.30
C ALA A 269 18.63 -15.40 -15.63
N GLU A 270 19.81 -15.62 -16.21
CA GLU A 270 19.99 -16.43 -17.42
C GLU A 270 19.73 -17.92 -17.16
N THR A 271 20.25 -18.46 -16.05
CA THR A 271 19.97 -19.84 -15.65
C THR A 271 18.47 -20.04 -15.39
N LEU A 272 17.81 -19.13 -14.67
CA LEU A 272 16.37 -19.20 -14.42
C LEU A 272 15.56 -19.22 -15.71
N LYS A 273 15.98 -18.51 -16.77
CA LYS A 273 15.32 -18.56 -18.09
C LYS A 273 15.49 -19.91 -18.78
N GLN A 274 16.60 -20.62 -18.53
CA GLN A 274 16.89 -21.92 -19.16
C GLN A 274 16.17 -23.08 -18.45
N ILE A 275 16.10 -23.06 -17.12
CA ILE A 275 15.60 -24.20 -16.33
C ILE A 275 14.08 -24.16 -16.09
N ASN A 276 13.44 -23.01 -16.26
CA ASN A 276 12.02 -22.87 -15.94
C ASN A 276 11.14 -23.00 -17.18
N HIS A 277 10.21 -23.94 -17.10
CA HIS A 277 9.27 -24.23 -18.19
C HIS A 277 7.95 -23.45 -18.08
N ASN A 278 7.66 -22.84 -16.92
CA ASN A 278 6.48 -22.00 -16.74
C ASN A 278 6.70 -20.88 -15.70
N ILE A 279 5.73 -19.97 -15.63
CA ILE A 279 5.77 -18.83 -14.72
C ILE A 279 5.71 -19.24 -13.24
N ILE A 280 5.01 -20.33 -12.91
CA ILE A 280 4.85 -20.80 -11.53
C ILE A 280 6.18 -21.29 -10.98
N SER A 281 6.92 -22.10 -11.74
CA SER A 281 8.24 -22.56 -11.33
C SER A 281 9.21 -21.39 -11.19
N THR A 282 9.18 -20.44 -12.13
CA THR A 282 10.02 -19.23 -12.09
C THR A 282 9.79 -18.47 -10.78
N GLU A 283 8.54 -18.13 -10.48
CA GLU A 283 8.15 -17.42 -9.26
C GLU A 283 8.48 -18.19 -7.98
N GLN A 284 8.31 -19.52 -7.98
CA GLN A 284 8.66 -20.34 -6.82
C GLN A 284 10.18 -20.36 -6.57
N TYR A 285 11.01 -20.40 -7.61
CA TYR A 285 12.46 -20.25 -7.44
C TYR A 285 12.83 -18.86 -6.94
N MET A 286 12.14 -17.81 -7.41
CA MET A 286 12.34 -16.46 -6.90
C MET A 286 12.05 -16.37 -5.40
N ASP A 287 11.07 -17.12 -4.88
CA ASP A 287 10.80 -17.20 -3.44
C ASP A 287 11.94 -17.84 -2.67
N PHE A 288 12.53 -18.92 -3.21
CA PHE A 288 13.70 -19.55 -2.60
C PHE A 288 14.89 -18.61 -2.57
N PHE A 289 15.19 -17.92 -3.68
CA PHE A 289 16.31 -16.97 -3.76
C PHE A 289 16.16 -15.78 -2.82
N ARG A 290 14.93 -15.32 -2.60
CA ARG A 290 14.66 -14.11 -1.80
C ARG A 290 14.25 -14.40 -0.37
N ASN A 291 14.18 -15.67 0.02
CA ASN A 291 13.61 -16.10 1.29
C ASN A 291 12.26 -15.43 1.54
N ARG A 292 11.38 -15.43 0.53
CA ARG A 292 10.13 -14.65 0.55
C ARG A 292 9.24 -15.12 1.69
N GLN A 293 8.72 -14.18 2.48
CA GLN A 293 7.90 -14.46 3.67
C GLN A 293 6.40 -14.20 3.44
N PHE A 294 6.07 -13.35 2.45
CA PHE A 294 4.70 -12.90 2.20
C PHE A 294 4.45 -12.66 0.70
N ARG A 295 3.27 -13.05 0.23
CA ARG A 295 2.80 -12.84 -1.15
C ARG A 295 1.50 -12.04 -1.18
N GLN A 296 1.31 -11.32 -2.28
CA GLN A 296 0.13 -10.49 -2.56
C GLN A 296 -0.29 -10.79 -3.99
N THR A 297 -0.84 -11.99 -4.16
CA THR A 297 -1.04 -12.60 -5.46
C THR A 297 -2.35 -12.13 -6.08
N LEU A 298 -2.27 -11.78 -7.36
CA LEU A 298 -3.40 -11.49 -8.21
C LEU A 298 -3.79 -12.74 -8.99
N LEU A 299 -5.09 -13.00 -9.06
CA LEU A 299 -5.68 -14.13 -9.77
C LEU A 299 -6.78 -13.66 -10.72
N CYS A 300 -7.05 -14.47 -11.73
CA CYS A 300 -8.16 -14.27 -12.66
C CYS A 300 -8.69 -15.62 -13.14
N HIS A 301 -9.80 -15.62 -13.86
CA HIS A 301 -10.34 -16.83 -14.49
C HIS A 301 -9.30 -17.50 -15.40
N GLN A 302 -9.21 -18.82 -15.38
CA GLN A 302 -8.26 -19.58 -16.21
C GLN A 302 -8.48 -19.38 -17.73
N ARG A 303 -9.70 -19.03 -18.15
CA ARG A 303 -10.04 -18.66 -19.54
C ARG A 303 -9.57 -17.26 -19.96
N ALA A 304 -9.12 -16.43 -19.02
CA ALA A 304 -8.67 -15.08 -19.32
C ALA A 304 -7.35 -15.10 -20.12
N PRO A 305 -7.21 -14.28 -21.19
CA PRO A 305 -6.05 -14.33 -22.07
C PRO A 305 -4.87 -13.53 -21.50
N VAL A 306 -4.16 -14.10 -20.52
CA VAL A 306 -2.99 -13.48 -19.88
C VAL A 306 -1.79 -13.45 -20.84
N ARG A 307 -1.27 -12.25 -21.14
CA ARG A 307 -0.10 -12.03 -22.00
C ARG A 307 1.09 -11.57 -21.16
N ARG A 308 2.20 -12.31 -21.20
CA ARG A 308 3.40 -12.00 -20.38
C ARG A 308 4.40 -11.06 -21.07
N ASN A 309 4.35 -10.93 -22.39
CA ASN A 309 5.15 -9.95 -23.11
C ASN A 309 4.46 -8.59 -23.02
N ILE A 310 5.12 -7.65 -22.37
CA ILE A 310 4.64 -6.28 -22.15
C ILE A 310 5.44 -5.34 -23.04
N GLY A 311 4.76 -4.40 -23.70
CA GLY A 311 5.38 -3.35 -24.48
C GLY A 311 4.75 -1.98 -24.26
N PRO A 312 5.13 -1.01 -25.10
CA PRO A 312 4.52 0.33 -25.11
C PRO A 312 2.99 0.37 -25.25
N PRO A 313 2.32 -0.49 -26.06
CA PRO A 313 0.87 -0.43 -26.23
C PRO A 313 0.07 -0.64 -24.94
N GLU A 314 0.58 -1.44 -24.01
CA GLU A 314 -0.10 -1.74 -22.74
C GLU A 314 -0.06 -0.56 -21.76
N VAL A 315 0.93 0.34 -21.87
CA VAL A 315 1.12 1.47 -20.95
C VAL A 315 0.70 2.82 -21.51
N ILE A 316 0.52 2.95 -22.83
CA ILE A 316 0.21 4.24 -23.47
C ILE A 316 -1.12 4.84 -22.99
N ASN A 317 -2.07 3.98 -22.61
CA ASN A 317 -3.39 4.36 -22.09
C ASN A 317 -3.45 4.38 -20.56
N LEU A 318 -2.30 4.32 -19.88
CA LEU A 318 -2.20 4.47 -18.43
C LEU A 318 -1.79 5.90 -18.09
N LEU A 319 -2.17 6.33 -16.90
CA LEU A 319 -1.67 7.55 -16.30
C LEU A 319 -0.31 7.26 -15.65
N THR A 320 0.60 8.22 -15.71
CA THR A 320 1.98 8.09 -15.24
C THR A 320 2.28 9.15 -14.18
N ALA A 321 2.92 8.77 -13.07
CA ALA A 321 3.40 9.69 -12.05
C ALA A 321 4.81 9.29 -11.55
N SER A 322 5.55 10.25 -10.99
CA SER A 322 6.83 9.98 -10.35
C SER A 322 7.18 11.00 -9.28
N ALA A 323 7.60 10.51 -8.11
CA ALA A 323 8.17 11.33 -7.04
C ALA A 323 9.70 11.51 -7.17
N ALA A 324 10.31 10.99 -8.25
CA ALA A 324 11.76 10.93 -8.36
C ALA A 324 12.36 12.31 -8.57
N ASN A 325 13.32 12.68 -7.72
CA ASN A 325 14.09 13.91 -7.87
C ASN A 325 15.26 13.67 -8.82
N THR A 326 15.64 14.69 -9.57
CA THR A 326 16.93 14.74 -10.26
C THR A 326 18.05 14.71 -9.22
N VAL A 327 19.08 13.87 -9.44
CA VAL A 327 20.24 13.75 -8.56
C VAL A 327 21.57 13.81 -9.33
N ASP A 328 22.62 14.27 -8.67
CA ASP A 328 24.01 14.25 -9.17
C ASP A 328 24.64 12.84 -9.09
N ALA A 329 25.95 12.75 -9.41
CA ALA A 329 26.69 11.49 -9.40
C ALA A 329 26.82 10.90 -7.98
N GLU A 330 26.84 11.77 -6.97
CA GLU A 330 26.87 11.42 -5.54
C GLU A 330 25.47 11.07 -4.99
N GLY A 331 24.41 11.24 -5.79
CA GLY A 331 23.04 10.94 -5.43
C GLY A 331 22.34 12.04 -4.62
N LYS A 332 22.89 13.25 -4.58
CA LYS A 332 22.28 14.42 -3.93
C LYS A 332 21.28 15.08 -4.87
N ALA A 333 20.17 15.55 -4.32
CA ALA A 333 19.14 16.24 -5.10
C ALA A 333 19.68 17.54 -5.71
N VAL A 334 19.39 17.76 -7.00
CA VAL A 334 19.78 18.96 -7.72
C VAL A 334 18.55 19.68 -8.27
N ALA A 335 18.61 21.01 -8.34
CA ALA A 335 17.47 21.85 -8.69
C ALA A 335 17.11 21.81 -10.18
N ARG A 336 18.06 21.48 -11.06
CA ARG A 336 17.87 21.49 -12.51
C ARG A 336 18.31 20.17 -13.13
N THR A 337 17.49 19.68 -14.04
CA THR A 337 17.77 18.51 -14.87
C THR A 337 18.60 18.92 -16.08
N ASP A 338 19.73 18.26 -16.33
CA ASP A 338 20.50 18.47 -17.55
C ASP A 338 19.86 17.72 -18.73
N LEU A 339 19.20 18.46 -19.62
CA LEU A 339 18.50 17.92 -20.78
C LEU A 339 19.40 17.66 -22.00
N THR A 340 20.72 17.91 -21.89
CA THR A 340 21.67 17.74 -22.99
C THR A 340 21.71 16.29 -23.48
N SER A 341 21.69 16.10 -24.80
CA SER A 341 21.76 14.77 -25.42
C SER A 341 23.09 14.09 -25.12
N GLY A 342 23.06 12.80 -24.79
CA GLY A 342 24.26 11.98 -24.56
C GLY A 342 24.87 12.09 -23.16
N ILE A 343 24.58 13.15 -22.42
CA ILE A 343 24.97 13.27 -21.01
C ILE A 343 24.01 12.43 -20.15
N SER A 344 24.50 11.60 -19.25
CA SER A 344 23.62 10.82 -18.37
C SER A 344 23.05 11.67 -17.24
N GLN A 345 21.77 11.47 -16.93
CA GLN A 345 21.09 12.08 -15.79
C GLN A 345 20.37 11.01 -14.97
N SER A 346 20.59 11.07 -13.66
CA SER A 346 19.96 10.16 -12.70
C SER A 346 18.74 10.78 -12.04
N PHE A 347 17.73 9.96 -11.77
CA PHE A 347 16.51 10.30 -11.04
C PHE A 347 16.29 9.28 -9.94
N ARG A 348 16.05 9.74 -8.71
CA ARG A 348 15.88 8.87 -7.53
C ARG A 348 14.57 9.20 -6.81
N GLY A 349 13.70 8.21 -6.74
CA GLY A 349 12.48 8.23 -5.94
C GLY A 349 12.61 7.39 -4.67
N PRO A 350 11.53 7.30 -3.86
CA PRO A 350 11.56 6.59 -2.58
C PRO A 350 11.84 5.07 -2.69
N ARG A 351 11.49 4.46 -3.84
CA ARG A 351 11.55 2.99 -4.02
C ARG A 351 12.48 2.54 -5.13
N GLY A 352 13.10 3.48 -5.86
CA GLY A 352 13.74 3.17 -7.12
C GLY A 352 14.42 4.35 -7.77
N SER A 353 15.26 4.05 -8.76
CA SER A 353 16.01 5.05 -9.52
C SER A 353 16.23 4.61 -10.95
N ILE A 354 16.39 5.59 -11.84
CA ILE A 354 16.84 5.37 -13.22
C ILE A 354 17.93 6.35 -13.59
N THR A 355 18.73 5.95 -14.57
CA THR A 355 19.69 6.83 -15.24
C THR A 355 19.44 6.75 -16.74
N THR A 356 19.38 7.90 -17.40
CA THR A 356 19.13 7.96 -18.84
C THR A 356 19.93 9.10 -19.48
N ASN A 357 20.33 8.91 -20.73
CA ASN A 357 20.96 9.94 -21.56
C ASN A 357 20.03 10.50 -22.65
N ARG A 358 18.77 10.03 -22.71
CA ARG A 358 17.77 10.47 -23.69
C ARG A 358 17.06 11.77 -23.24
N PRO A 359 17.16 12.88 -23.99
CA PRO A 359 16.55 14.16 -23.61
C PRO A 359 15.04 14.07 -23.32
N LEU A 360 14.28 13.35 -24.15
CA LEU A 360 12.83 13.19 -24.00
C LEU A 360 12.46 12.60 -22.63
N THR A 361 13.18 11.56 -22.21
CA THR A 361 12.96 10.85 -20.95
C THR A 361 13.36 11.70 -19.76
N LYS A 362 14.46 12.45 -19.87
CA LYS A 362 14.86 13.40 -18.82
C LYS A 362 13.82 14.51 -18.62
N ALA A 363 13.33 15.08 -19.73
CA ALA A 363 12.30 16.10 -19.70
C ALA A 363 11.00 15.56 -19.10
N ALA A 364 10.57 14.35 -19.52
CA ALA A 364 9.40 13.69 -18.96
C ALA A 364 9.52 13.45 -17.45
N MET A 365 10.65 12.96 -16.96
CA MET A 365 10.85 12.76 -15.51
C MET A 365 10.79 14.08 -14.72
N SER A 366 11.34 15.18 -15.28
CA SER A 366 11.19 16.53 -14.69
C SER A 366 9.73 16.97 -14.67
N VAL A 367 8.98 16.80 -15.76
CA VAL A 367 7.54 17.11 -15.82
C VAL A 367 6.77 16.31 -14.79
N LEU A 368 7.01 15.00 -14.65
CA LEU A 368 6.35 14.16 -13.66
C LEU A 368 6.62 14.63 -12.24
N ARG A 369 7.88 14.99 -11.93
CA ARG A 369 8.25 15.47 -10.60
C ARG A 369 7.57 16.79 -10.24
N GLU A 370 7.48 17.71 -11.19
CA GLU A 370 6.80 19.00 -11.00
C GLU A 370 5.29 18.86 -10.81
N ASN A 371 4.69 17.83 -11.40
CA ASN A 371 3.25 17.55 -11.26
C ASN A 371 2.93 16.60 -10.10
N TRP A 372 3.94 16.04 -9.43
CA TRP A 372 3.74 15.11 -8.32
C TRP A 372 2.88 15.75 -7.21
N PRO A 373 1.89 15.03 -6.65
CA PRO A 373 1.54 13.63 -6.88
C PRO A 373 0.49 13.33 -7.97
N ARG A 374 0.14 14.30 -8.85
CA ARG A 374 -0.77 14.06 -9.98
C ARG A 374 -0.13 13.15 -11.03
N CYS A 375 -1.00 12.38 -11.68
CA CYS A 375 -0.67 11.57 -12.83
C CYS A 375 -1.00 12.31 -14.12
N LEU A 376 -0.21 12.06 -15.16
CA LEU A 376 -0.42 12.57 -16.51
C LEU A 376 -0.72 11.42 -17.47
N SER A 377 -1.60 11.63 -18.46
CA SER A 377 -1.69 10.70 -19.58
C SER A 377 -0.38 10.68 -20.36
N MET A 378 -0.10 9.59 -21.08
CA MET A 378 1.12 9.51 -21.89
C MET A 378 1.20 10.63 -22.93
N ASP A 379 0.07 11.01 -23.55
CA ASP A 379 0.01 12.15 -24.49
C ASP A 379 0.35 13.48 -23.81
N ALA A 380 -0.24 13.76 -22.64
CA ALA A 380 0.03 15.00 -21.91
C ALA A 380 1.49 15.07 -21.45
N LEU A 381 2.04 13.96 -20.98
CA LEU A 381 3.44 13.84 -20.59
C LEU A 381 4.37 14.06 -21.78
N PHE A 382 4.10 13.41 -22.92
CA PHE A 382 4.87 13.56 -24.14
C PHE A 382 4.88 15.01 -24.62
N ASN A 383 3.70 15.63 -24.73
CA ASN A 383 3.56 17.01 -25.20
C ASN A 383 4.30 18.00 -24.28
N ALA A 384 4.17 17.84 -22.96
CA ALA A 384 4.88 18.69 -21.99
C ALA A 384 6.40 18.50 -22.05
N ALA A 385 6.88 17.26 -22.21
CA ALA A 385 8.30 16.97 -22.36
C ALA A 385 8.88 17.58 -23.66
N VAL A 386 8.16 17.46 -24.78
CA VAL A 386 8.52 18.08 -26.06
C VAL A 386 8.57 19.59 -25.95
N GLN A 387 7.56 20.22 -25.33
CA GLN A 387 7.54 21.67 -25.12
C GLN A 387 8.75 22.13 -24.30
N ARG A 388 9.11 21.38 -23.25
CA ARG A 388 10.29 21.68 -22.42
C ARG A 388 11.59 21.60 -23.21
N LEU A 389 11.76 20.58 -24.04
CA LEU A 389 12.93 20.46 -24.91
C LEU A 389 13.02 21.61 -25.91
N ASN A 390 11.90 21.97 -26.55
CA ASN A 390 11.85 23.08 -27.51
C ASN A 390 12.21 24.42 -26.85
N ASN A 391 11.68 24.69 -25.65
CA ASN A 391 12.01 25.90 -24.90
C ASN A 391 13.49 25.97 -24.51
N GLY A 392 14.10 24.81 -24.20
CA GLY A 392 15.54 24.68 -23.95
C GLY A 392 16.41 24.58 -25.20
N ARG A 393 15.81 24.67 -26.42
CA ARG A 393 16.50 24.49 -27.72
C ARG A 393 17.22 23.13 -27.84
N HIS A 394 16.68 22.09 -27.21
CA HIS A 394 17.17 20.72 -27.34
C HIS A 394 16.39 19.96 -28.43
N ALA A 395 17.08 19.07 -29.15
CA ALA A 395 16.43 18.22 -30.14
C ALA A 395 15.49 17.20 -29.48
N VAL A 396 14.29 17.05 -30.05
CA VAL A 396 13.36 15.98 -29.68
C VAL A 396 13.81 14.69 -30.37
N GLN A 397 14.33 13.75 -29.59
CA GLN A 397 14.77 12.44 -30.06
C GLN A 397 13.81 11.35 -29.54
N GLY A 398 13.04 10.75 -30.45
CA GLY A 398 12.04 9.73 -30.13
C GLY A 398 10.60 10.24 -30.24
N ASP A 399 9.66 9.30 -30.25
CA ASP A 399 8.23 9.54 -30.29
C ASP A 399 7.54 9.08 -28.98
N ILE A 400 6.22 9.10 -28.97
CA ILE A 400 5.43 8.64 -27.82
C ILE A 400 5.65 7.16 -27.49
N GLN A 401 5.96 6.31 -28.48
CA GLN A 401 6.23 4.88 -28.26
C GLN A 401 7.56 4.69 -27.55
N VAL A 402 8.59 5.46 -27.93
CA VAL A 402 9.88 5.51 -27.24
C VAL A 402 9.69 5.97 -25.79
N LEU A 403 8.91 7.04 -25.57
CA LEU A 403 8.65 7.51 -24.21
C LEU A 403 7.91 6.46 -23.37
N ALA A 404 6.87 5.83 -23.94
CA ALA A 404 6.14 4.75 -23.27
C ALA A 404 7.04 3.57 -22.90
N SER A 405 7.96 3.18 -23.79
CA SER A 405 8.98 2.15 -23.51
C SER A 405 9.90 2.55 -22.35
N ASP A 406 10.40 3.78 -22.36
CA ASP A 406 11.28 4.29 -21.31
C ASP A 406 10.53 4.44 -19.96
N MET A 407 9.25 4.81 -19.97
CA MET A 407 8.41 4.83 -18.75
C MET A 407 8.12 3.43 -18.23
N LEU A 408 7.92 2.44 -19.11
CA LEU A 408 7.82 1.03 -18.71
C LEU A 408 9.12 0.55 -18.07
N GLN A 409 10.28 0.88 -18.64
CA GLN A 409 11.57 0.58 -18.04
C GLN A 409 11.71 1.26 -16.66
N ALA A 410 11.29 2.51 -16.53
CA ALA A 410 11.30 3.23 -15.26
C ALA A 410 10.35 2.64 -14.21
N TYR A 411 9.21 2.10 -14.64
CA TYR A 411 8.27 1.37 -13.80
C TYR A 411 8.91 0.07 -13.26
N THR A 412 9.64 -0.68 -14.09
CA THR A 412 10.38 -1.88 -13.64
C THR A 412 11.43 -1.58 -12.56
N ALA A 413 11.98 -0.36 -12.60
CA ALA A 413 12.94 0.15 -11.64
C ALA A 413 12.30 0.84 -10.41
N ASN A 414 10.97 0.85 -10.28
CA ASN A 414 10.20 1.57 -9.24
C ASN A 414 10.46 3.09 -9.19
N ALA A 415 10.95 3.70 -10.28
CA ALA A 415 11.14 5.15 -10.38
C ALA A 415 9.85 5.86 -10.87
N VAL A 416 9.00 5.15 -11.60
CA VAL A 416 7.72 5.61 -12.12
C VAL A 416 6.62 4.70 -11.60
N GLU A 417 5.41 5.24 -11.46
CA GLU A 417 4.19 4.48 -11.23
C GLU A 417 3.18 4.70 -12.35
N PHE A 418 2.46 3.63 -12.71
CA PHE A 418 1.27 3.71 -13.54
C PHE A 418 0.00 3.65 -12.69
N ARG A 419 -1.04 4.36 -13.13
CA ARG A 419 -2.40 4.36 -12.59
C ARG A 419 -3.42 4.25 -13.75
N THR A 420 -4.63 3.80 -13.44
CA THR A 420 -5.82 3.85 -14.31
C THR A 420 -6.77 4.99 -13.97
N TRP A 421 -6.60 5.62 -12.81
CA TRP A 421 -7.43 6.69 -12.29
C TRP A 421 -6.61 7.74 -11.53
N GLN A 422 -7.16 8.95 -11.44
CA GLN A 422 -6.58 10.09 -10.75
C GLN A 422 -7.56 10.57 -9.67
N GLY A 423 -7.09 10.63 -8.43
CA GLY A 423 -7.86 11.20 -7.32
C GLY A 423 -8.12 12.69 -7.48
N ASP A 424 -9.24 13.15 -6.91
CA ASP A 424 -9.67 14.54 -6.97
C ASP A 424 -9.05 15.39 -5.84
N PHE A 425 -7.72 15.53 -5.89
CA PHE A 425 -6.96 16.34 -4.96
C PHE A 425 -6.30 17.53 -5.67
N VAL A 426 -5.96 18.55 -4.88
CA VAL A 426 -5.19 19.72 -5.33
C VAL A 426 -3.78 19.68 -4.77
N THR A 427 -2.83 20.17 -5.58
CA THR A 427 -1.40 20.26 -5.22
C THR A 427 -0.96 21.69 -4.90
N THR A 428 -1.85 22.66 -5.10
CA THR A 428 -1.65 24.06 -4.74
C THR A 428 -2.47 24.37 -3.49
N VAL A 429 -1.81 24.95 -2.48
CA VAL A 429 -2.47 25.37 -1.24
C VAL A 429 -3.28 26.63 -1.51
N SER A 430 -4.61 26.54 -1.43
CA SER A 430 -5.51 27.69 -1.53
C SER A 430 -5.32 28.68 -0.35
N GLU A 431 -5.95 29.85 -0.45
CA GLU A 431 -5.97 30.81 0.66
C GLU A 431 -6.60 30.21 1.92
N LYS A 432 -7.69 29.45 1.73
CA LYS A 432 -8.40 28.71 2.77
C LYS A 432 -8.29 27.20 2.46
N PRO A 433 -7.24 26.51 2.93
CA PRO A 433 -7.00 25.12 2.59
C PRO A 433 -8.09 24.22 3.15
N LYS A 434 -8.43 23.19 2.38
CA LYS A 434 -9.48 22.23 2.70
C LYS A 434 -8.96 20.80 2.57
N ILE A 435 -9.21 19.98 3.57
CA ILE A 435 -8.97 18.51 3.53
C ILE A 435 -10.26 17.76 3.28
N SER A 436 -10.17 16.49 2.89
CA SER A 436 -11.34 15.66 2.75
C SER A 436 -12.06 15.42 4.10
N PRO A 437 -13.40 15.45 4.13
CA PRO A 437 -14.19 15.01 5.28
C PRO A 437 -13.78 13.65 5.87
N LEU A 438 -13.35 12.71 5.03
CA LEU A 438 -12.80 11.43 5.46
C LEU A 438 -11.52 11.60 6.28
N ALA A 439 -10.53 12.34 5.78
CA ALA A 439 -9.26 12.57 6.47
C ALA A 439 -9.50 13.34 7.78
N ALA A 440 -10.39 14.35 7.77
CA ALA A 440 -10.80 15.07 8.97
C ALA A 440 -11.45 14.15 10.01
N TYR A 441 -12.32 13.24 9.57
CA TYR A 441 -12.96 12.25 10.43
C TYR A 441 -11.93 11.31 11.05
N GLN A 442 -11.02 10.74 10.25
CA GLN A 442 -9.96 9.83 10.71
C GLN A 442 -9.02 10.51 11.73
N ASN A 443 -8.63 11.76 11.45
CA ASN A 443 -7.77 12.54 12.32
C ASN A 443 -8.40 12.78 13.70
N ARG A 444 -9.71 13.10 13.76
CA ARG A 444 -10.44 13.26 15.02
C ARG A 444 -10.53 11.98 15.86
N GLN A 445 -10.42 10.81 15.22
CA GLN A 445 -10.38 9.51 15.89
C GLN A 445 -8.97 9.13 16.37
N GLY A 446 -7.97 10.02 16.21
CA GLY A 446 -6.58 9.73 16.54
C GLY A 446 -5.92 8.68 15.64
N LYS A 447 -6.49 8.45 14.45
CA LYS A 447 -5.98 7.46 13.49
C LYS A 447 -5.11 8.12 12.42
N SER A 448 -4.20 7.36 11.82
CA SER A 448 -3.52 7.74 10.58
C SER A 448 -4.55 8.10 9.50
N VAL A 449 -4.30 9.18 8.78
CA VAL A 449 -5.18 9.63 7.70
C VAL A 449 -4.85 8.91 6.39
N VAL A 450 -5.87 8.64 5.59
CA VAL A 450 -5.72 8.05 4.25
C VAL A 450 -5.88 9.15 3.21
N ASN A 451 -4.88 9.31 2.34
CA ASN A 451 -4.93 10.31 1.29
C ASN A 451 -5.79 9.89 0.09
N LEU A 452 -5.98 10.81 -0.86
CA LEU A 452 -6.75 10.58 -2.10
C LEU A 452 -6.04 9.64 -3.10
N ARG A 453 -4.92 9.03 -2.70
CA ARG A 453 -4.17 8.00 -3.44
C ARG A 453 -4.21 6.63 -2.76
N HIS A 454 -5.04 6.49 -1.71
CA HIS A 454 -5.22 5.32 -0.87
C HIS A 454 -3.96 4.90 -0.08
N GLU A 455 -3.13 5.89 0.25
CA GLU A 455 -1.90 5.72 1.03
C GLU A 455 -2.12 6.25 2.45
N GLN A 456 -1.60 5.55 3.45
CA GLN A 456 -1.56 6.09 4.82
C GLN A 456 -0.52 7.19 4.91
N VAL A 457 -0.91 8.33 5.45
CA VAL A 457 -0.03 9.48 5.65
C VAL A 457 0.24 9.65 7.13
N PRO A 458 1.50 9.51 7.58
CA PRO A 458 1.89 9.80 8.95
C PRO A 458 1.63 11.26 9.28
N THR A 459 1.06 11.53 10.45
CA THR A 459 0.82 12.88 10.95
C THR A 459 1.44 13.03 12.34
N ASP A 460 2.35 13.99 12.48
CA ASP A 460 2.82 14.42 13.79
C ASP A 460 1.72 15.26 14.50
N PRO A 461 1.79 15.46 15.83
CA PRO A 461 0.74 16.18 16.56
C PRO A 461 0.40 17.56 16.00
N LEU A 462 1.40 18.35 15.59
CA LEU A 462 1.16 19.67 14.99
C LEU A 462 0.41 19.55 13.66
N THR A 463 0.79 18.57 12.84
CA THR A 463 0.13 18.27 11.57
C THR A 463 -1.33 17.87 11.80
N GLN A 464 -1.63 17.09 12.84
CA GLN A 464 -3.02 16.73 13.20
C GLN A 464 -3.86 17.96 13.56
N HIS A 465 -3.29 18.95 14.25
CA HIS A 465 -3.98 20.23 14.49
C HIS A 465 -4.23 21.00 13.20
N ILE A 466 -3.24 21.11 12.31
CA ILE A 466 -3.38 21.82 11.02
C ILE A 466 -4.43 21.13 10.14
N VAL A 467 -4.48 19.80 10.13
CA VAL A 467 -5.52 19.00 9.45
C VAL A 467 -6.92 19.41 9.96
N ASN A 468 -7.12 19.50 11.28
CA ASN A 468 -8.41 19.94 11.85
C ASN A 468 -8.78 21.39 11.51
N LEU A 469 -7.79 22.28 11.31
CA LEU A 469 -8.02 23.68 10.96
C LEU A 469 -8.25 23.90 9.46
N SER A 470 -7.83 22.94 8.61
CA SER A 470 -7.93 23.00 7.15
C SER A 470 -9.32 22.58 6.66
N ASP A 471 -10.38 23.24 7.13
CA ASP A 471 -11.77 22.95 6.77
C ASP A 471 -12.32 23.83 5.63
N GLY A 472 -11.46 24.65 5.02
CA GLY A 472 -11.83 25.62 3.98
C GLY A 472 -12.41 26.93 4.50
N THR A 473 -12.45 27.15 5.83
CA THR A 473 -12.99 28.40 6.41
C THR A 473 -11.90 29.37 6.86
N ARG A 474 -10.72 28.84 7.21
CA ARG A 474 -9.60 29.61 7.80
C ARG A 474 -8.47 29.85 6.81
N ASP A 475 -7.94 31.07 6.82
CA ASP A 475 -6.67 31.37 6.18
C ASP A 475 -5.45 31.01 7.06
N ARG A 476 -4.24 31.21 6.51
CA ARG A 476 -2.99 30.90 7.23
C ARG A 476 -2.80 31.75 8.49
N SER A 477 -3.20 33.02 8.46
CA SER A 477 -3.04 33.93 9.60
C SER A 477 -3.96 33.51 10.75
N GLU A 478 -5.21 33.15 10.43
CA GLU A 478 -6.18 32.62 11.39
C GLU A 478 -5.70 31.30 12.01
N MET A 479 -5.08 30.42 11.22
CA MET A 479 -4.47 29.17 11.74
C MET A 479 -3.33 29.45 12.71
N VAL A 480 -2.40 30.35 12.34
CA VAL A 480 -1.27 30.73 13.20
C VAL A 480 -1.76 31.36 14.50
N SER A 481 -2.75 32.25 14.42
CA SER A 481 -3.36 32.87 15.61
C SER A 481 -3.95 31.80 16.53
N HIS A 482 -4.73 30.86 15.98
CA HIS A 482 -5.33 29.79 16.77
C HIS A 482 -4.28 28.90 17.46
N LEU A 483 -3.25 28.48 16.74
CA LEU A 483 -2.15 27.68 17.30
C LEU A 483 -1.36 28.46 18.35
N THR A 484 -1.18 29.77 18.16
CA THR A 484 -0.53 30.65 19.15
C THR A 484 -1.33 30.70 20.45
N ASP A 485 -2.65 30.80 20.37
CA ASP A 485 -3.52 30.82 21.54
C ASP A 485 -3.54 29.47 22.27
N MET A 486 -3.48 28.35 21.53
CA MET A 486 -3.30 27.02 22.12
C MET A 486 -1.98 26.92 22.91
N ILE A 487 -0.90 27.51 22.41
CA ILE A 487 0.41 27.52 23.11
C ILE A 487 0.33 28.40 24.36
N LYS A 488 -0.25 29.61 24.27
CA LYS A 488 -0.41 30.52 25.42
C LYS A 488 -1.22 29.89 26.55
N ASN A 489 -2.24 29.12 26.21
CA ASN A 489 -3.10 28.45 27.18
C ASN A 489 -2.56 27.09 27.67
N GLY A 490 -1.34 26.71 27.26
CA GLY A 490 -0.67 25.49 27.69
C GLY A 490 -1.21 24.19 27.05
N ALA A 491 -2.06 24.28 26.02
CA ALA A 491 -2.56 23.12 25.28
C ALA A 491 -1.52 22.56 24.29
N LEU A 492 -0.56 23.39 23.87
CA LEU A 492 0.59 23.02 23.06
C LEU A 492 1.88 23.64 23.64
N THR A 493 3.03 23.02 23.38
CA THR A 493 4.33 23.58 23.73
C THR A 493 5.15 23.88 22.49
N ALA A 494 5.82 25.03 22.47
CA ALA A 494 6.75 25.41 21.42
C ALA A 494 8.19 25.26 21.92
N HIS A 495 9.02 24.56 21.14
CA HIS A 495 10.43 24.36 21.45
C HIS A 495 11.32 24.80 20.29
N ARG A 496 12.49 25.35 20.60
CA ARG A 496 13.59 25.58 19.67
C ARG A 496 14.88 25.11 20.32
N ASP A 497 15.63 24.26 19.62
CA ASP A 497 16.87 23.65 20.14
C ASP A 497 16.66 22.99 21.53
N ASN A 498 15.54 22.29 21.69
CA ASN A 498 15.04 21.67 22.93
C ASN A 498 14.73 22.64 24.10
N GLN A 499 14.79 23.95 23.90
CA GLN A 499 14.38 24.96 24.89
C GLN A 499 12.96 25.47 24.61
N PRO A 500 12.11 25.65 25.63
CA PRO A 500 10.78 26.20 25.44
C PRO A 500 10.86 27.67 25.00
N ILE A 501 10.01 28.05 24.04
CA ILE A 501 9.87 29.44 23.59
C ILE A 501 8.66 30.05 24.29
N THR A 502 8.85 31.21 24.92
CA THR A 502 7.77 31.96 25.60
C THR A 502 7.47 33.31 24.94
N ASP A 503 8.35 33.79 24.06
CA ASP A 503 8.15 35.03 23.30
C ASP A 503 7.09 34.82 22.21
N VAL A 504 5.99 35.56 22.29
CA VAL A 504 4.85 35.46 21.38
C VAL A 504 5.21 35.79 19.93
N ALA A 505 6.06 36.80 19.69
CA ALA A 505 6.47 37.17 18.34
C ALA A 505 7.34 36.07 17.72
N MET A 506 8.21 35.45 18.52
CA MET A 506 9.01 34.31 18.08
C MET A 506 8.15 33.06 17.82
N ILE A 507 7.14 32.80 18.67
CA ILE A 507 6.18 31.71 18.47
C ILE A 507 5.42 31.90 17.14
N GLN A 508 4.88 33.09 16.89
CA GLN A 508 4.13 33.38 15.67
C GLN A 508 4.99 33.18 14.41
N SER A 509 6.21 33.73 14.39
CA SER A 509 7.10 33.60 13.24
C SER A 509 7.47 32.13 12.95
N ASN A 510 7.72 31.32 13.99
CA ASN A 510 7.99 29.89 13.82
C ASN A 510 6.76 29.15 13.32
N LEU A 511 5.58 29.44 13.89
CA LEU A 511 4.32 28.83 13.46
C LEU A 511 3.98 29.18 12.01
N GLU A 512 4.25 30.39 11.53
CA GLU A 512 4.06 30.75 10.11
C GLU A 512 4.88 29.84 9.19
N GLN A 513 6.14 29.59 9.52
CA GLN A 513 7.00 28.69 8.75
C GLN A 513 6.50 27.24 8.83
N ASP A 514 6.11 26.79 10.01
CA ASP A 514 5.61 25.43 10.23
C ASP A 514 4.28 25.17 9.52
N VAL A 515 3.32 26.09 9.61
CA VAL A 515 2.03 26.01 8.92
C VAL A 515 2.26 25.95 7.41
N ASN A 516 3.11 26.83 6.85
CA ASN A 516 3.43 26.80 5.43
C ASN A 516 4.06 25.48 5.00
N ARG A 517 5.04 25.00 5.76
CA ARG A 517 5.73 23.72 5.49
C ARG A 517 4.78 22.53 5.56
N ARG A 518 3.87 22.50 6.53
CA ARG A 518 2.91 21.40 6.71
C ARG A 518 1.78 21.47 5.68
N LEU A 519 1.27 22.64 5.32
CA LEU A 519 0.32 22.75 4.21
C LEU A 519 0.93 22.29 2.87
N ALA A 520 2.19 22.64 2.61
CA ALA A 520 2.92 22.13 1.44
C ALA A 520 3.10 20.61 1.49
N TYR A 521 3.35 20.04 2.67
CA TYR A 521 3.38 18.59 2.87
C TYR A 521 2.02 17.94 2.59
N LEU A 522 0.92 18.49 3.12
CA LEU A 522 -0.44 17.98 2.87
C LEU A 522 -0.80 18.01 1.38
N ALA A 523 -0.42 19.07 0.67
CA ALA A 523 -0.61 19.18 -0.78
C ALA A 523 0.23 18.12 -1.54
N GLY A 524 1.52 17.99 -1.19
CA GLY A 524 2.43 17.00 -1.77
C GLY A 524 2.09 15.54 -1.44
N SER A 525 1.31 15.32 -0.38
CA SER A 525 0.77 14.03 0.06
C SER A 525 -0.67 13.78 -0.41
N ALA A 526 -1.22 14.60 -1.32
CA ALA A 526 -2.57 14.42 -1.88
C ALA A 526 -3.69 14.39 -0.82
N LEU A 527 -3.60 15.25 0.20
CA LEU A 527 -4.62 15.37 1.26
C LEU A 527 -5.54 16.59 1.11
N LEU A 528 -5.16 17.57 0.29
CA LEU A 528 -5.96 18.77 0.04
C LEU A 528 -6.94 18.54 -1.10
N ILE A 529 -8.14 19.12 -0.96
CA ILE A 529 -9.20 19.14 -1.97
C ILE A 529 -9.53 20.58 -2.40
N GLY A 530 -10.13 20.71 -3.58
CA GLY A 530 -10.51 21.98 -4.19
C GLY A 530 -11.74 22.64 -3.59
#